data_AF-A0A955PEJ5-F1
#
_entry.id   AF-A0A955PEJ5-F1
#
_cell.length_a   1.000
_cell.length_b   1.000
_cell.length_c   1.000
_cell.angle_alpha   90.00
_cell.angle_beta   90.00
_cell.angle_gamma   90.00
#
_symmetry.space_group_name_H-M   'P 1'
#
loop_
_entity.id
_entity.type
_entity.pdbx_description
1 polymer ?
#
loop_
_entity_poly.entity_id
_entity_poly.type
_entity_poly.pdbx_seq_one_letter_code
_entity_poly.pdbx_strand_id
1 'polypeptide(L)'
;WMVVGCLITYFMEKNGVTDLGFLFNAAYMGGFAMAVYVPLTLYINLKHLPPCARPGKVCIFMMTVASMVYVGFAAACLYWEILG
;
A
#
# COMPACT_ATOMS: atom_id res chain seq x y z
N TRP A 1 6.82 -1.67 -8.30
CA TRP A 1 6.68 -0.43 -7.53
C TRP A 1 7.55 0.70 -8.06
N MET A 2 8.88 0.52 -8.09
CA MET A 2 9.83 1.52 -8.60
C MET A 2 9.51 2.04 -10.01
N VAL A 3 9.19 1.16 -10.96
CA VAL A 3 8.84 1.54 -12.36
C VAL A 3 7.62 2.45 -12.43
N VAL A 4 6.62 2.18 -11.58
CA VAL A 4 5.39 2.96 -11.50
C VAL A 4 5.66 4.34 -10.89
N GLY A 5 6.52 4.41 -9.87
CA GLY A 5 7.01 5.67 -9.30
C GLY A 5 7.74 6.52 -10.35
N CYS A 6 8.66 5.92 -11.12
CA CYS A 6 9.39 6.61 -12.18
C CYS A 6 8.47 7.14 -13.30
N LEU A 7 7.44 6.38 -13.69
CA LEU A 7 6.47 6.81 -14.70
C LEU A 7 5.62 7.99 -14.23
N ILE A 8 5.21 8.00 -12.96
CA ILE A 8 4.47 9.12 -12.36
C ILE A 8 5.35 10.36 -12.27
N THR A 9 6.57 10.25 -11.76
CA THR A 9 7.52 11.37 -11.70
C THR A 9 7.70 11.99 -13.08
N TYR A 10 7.90 11.15 -14.11
CA TYR A 10 8.06 11.61 -15.49
C TYR A 10 6.82 12.34 -16.04
N PHE A 11 5.61 11.85 -15.77
CA PHE A 11 4.36 12.50 -16.22
C PHE A 11 4.06 13.80 -15.47
N MET A 12 4.39 13.88 -14.19
CA MET A 12 4.14 15.06 -13.35
C MET A 12 5.15 16.17 -13.62
N GLU A 13 6.43 15.83 -13.83
CA GLU A 13 7.48 16.78 -14.20
C GLU A 13 7.19 17.45 -15.55
N LYS A 14 6.56 16.72 -16.48
CA LYS A 14 6.11 17.27 -17.77
C LYS A 14 4.92 18.23 -17.67
N ASN A 15 4.12 18.14 -16.61
CA ASN A 15 2.90 18.92 -16.41
C ASN A 15 3.04 20.04 -15.35
N GLY A 16 4.23 20.23 -14.75
CA GLY A 16 4.53 21.35 -13.85
C GLY A 16 3.71 21.37 -12.55
N VAL A 17 3.31 20.21 -12.04
CA VAL A 17 2.44 20.10 -10.86
C VAL A 17 3.24 20.25 -9.57
N THR A 18 2.68 20.96 -8.59
CA THR A 18 3.24 21.20 -7.24
C THR A 18 3.73 19.91 -6.56
N ASP A 19 4.91 19.94 -5.94
CA ASP A 19 5.59 18.81 -5.26
C ASP A 19 4.70 18.06 -4.26
N LEU A 20 3.72 18.75 -3.69
CA LEU A 20 2.75 18.18 -2.76
C LEU A 20 1.80 17.18 -3.43
N GLY A 21 1.36 17.46 -4.66
CA GLY A 21 0.53 16.54 -5.45
C GLY A 21 1.32 15.29 -5.89
N PHE A 22 2.61 15.45 -6.16
CA PHE A 22 3.51 14.33 -6.39
C PHE A 22 3.66 13.44 -5.14
N LEU A 23 3.85 14.05 -3.97
CA LEU A 23 3.97 13.32 -2.70
C LEU A 23 2.70 12.55 -2.37
N PHE A 24 1.52 13.16 -2.54
CA PHE A 24 0.23 12.49 -2.33
C PHE A 24 -0.01 11.37 -3.33
N ASN A 25 0.22 11.57 -4.62
CA ASN A 25 0.04 10.53 -5.63
C ASN A 25 0.99 9.33 -5.41
N ALA A 26 2.25 9.59 -5.06
CA ALA A 26 3.22 8.54 -4.71
C ALA A 26 2.80 7.79 -3.42
N ALA A 27 2.30 8.51 -2.41
CA ALA A 27 1.80 7.92 -1.18
C ALA A 27 0.52 7.09 -1.40
N TYR A 28 -0.41 7.55 -2.24
CA TYR A 28 -1.63 6.81 -2.60
C TYR A 28 -1.31 5.47 -3.23
N MET A 29 -0.47 5.54 -4.26
CA MET A 29 0.04 4.37 -4.95
C MET A 29 0.68 3.41 -3.93
N GLY A 30 1.56 3.93 -3.06
CA GLY A 30 2.29 3.10 -2.09
C GLY A 30 1.38 2.43 -1.07
N GLY A 31 0.39 3.17 -0.58
CA GLY A 31 -0.63 2.68 0.35
C GLY A 31 -1.51 1.60 -0.27
N PHE A 32 -1.96 1.79 -1.52
CA PHE A 32 -2.75 0.78 -2.25
C PHE A 32 -1.97 -0.51 -2.49
N ALA A 33 -0.71 -0.41 -2.92
CA ALA A 33 0.12 -1.58 -3.12
C ALA A 33 0.34 -2.35 -1.82
N MET A 34 0.64 -1.66 -0.71
CA MET A 34 0.80 -2.28 0.60
C MET A 34 -0.51 -2.90 1.12
N ALA A 35 -1.67 -2.27 0.89
CA ALA A 35 -2.97 -2.80 1.28
C ALA A 35 -3.28 -4.17 0.64
N VAL A 36 -2.80 -4.40 -0.59
CA VAL A 36 -2.98 -5.67 -1.30
C VAL A 36 -1.85 -6.65 -0.98
N TYR A 37 -0.60 -6.18 -0.94
CA TYR A 37 0.55 -7.06 -0.74
C TYR A 37 0.56 -7.71 0.66
N VAL A 38 0.28 -6.95 1.72
CA VAL A 38 0.34 -7.43 3.10
C VAL A 38 -0.55 -8.65 3.35
N PRO A 39 -1.88 -8.63 3.04
CA PRO A 39 -2.74 -9.79 3.24
C PRO A 39 -2.40 -10.95 2.30
N LEU A 40 -1.98 -10.67 1.06
CA LEU A 40 -1.58 -11.72 0.12
C LEU A 40 -0.33 -12.46 0.59
N THR A 41 0.67 -11.74 1.09
CA THR A 41 1.90 -12.31 1.63
C THR A 41 1.60 -13.13 2.89
N LEU A 42 0.69 -12.67 3.75
CA LEU A 42 0.23 -13.43 4.92
C LEU A 42 -0.49 -14.73 4.50
N TYR A 43 -1.35 -14.67 3.47
CA TYR A 43 -2.06 -15.83 2.94
C TYR A 43 -1.10 -16.87 2.35
N ILE A 44 -0.12 -16.44 1.55
CA ILE A 44 0.91 -17.32 0.99
C ILE A 44 1.75 -17.95 2.11
N ASN A 45 2.12 -17.16 3.12
CA ASN A 45 2.91 -17.65 4.25
C ASN A 45 2.16 -18.72 5.07
N LEU A 46 0.85 -18.60 5.22
CA LEU A 46 0.02 -19.58 5.91
C LEU A 46 -0.20 -20.86 5.11
N LYS A 47 -0.30 -20.74 3.77
CA LYS A 47 -0.64 -21.85 2.88
C LYS A 47 0.56 -22.70 2.47
N HIS A 48 1.71 -22.08 2.19
CA HIS A 48 2.87 -22.78 1.62
C HIS A 48 3.99 -23.10 2.61
N LEU A 49 4.07 -22.46 3.78
CA LEU A 49 5.15 -22.78 4.72
C LEU A 49 4.82 -23.99 5.62
N PRO A 50 5.82 -24.88 5.84
CA PRO A 50 5.71 -25.96 6.81
C PRO A 50 5.54 -25.38 8.23
N PRO A 51 4.88 -26.11 9.14
CA PRO A 51 4.47 -25.61 10.46
C PRO A 51 5.62 -25.03 11.31
N CYS A 52 6.87 -25.42 11.05
CA CYS A 52 8.05 -24.91 11.76
C CYS A 52 8.46 -23.47 11.38
N ALA A 53 8.02 -22.96 10.24
CA ALA A 53 8.35 -21.61 9.76
C ALA A 53 7.11 -20.72 9.57
N ARG A 54 5.93 -21.21 9.99
CA ARG A 54 4.70 -20.43 9.91
C ARG A 54 4.78 -19.20 10.80
N PRO A 55 4.27 -18.05 10.33
CA PRO A 55 4.18 -16.85 11.17
C PRO A 55 3.36 -17.17 12.43
N GLY A 56 3.92 -16.82 13.59
CA GLY A 56 3.24 -17.01 14.87
C GLY A 56 1.95 -16.19 14.97
N LYS A 57 1.06 -16.57 15.89
CA LYS A 57 -0.25 -15.92 16.08
C LYS A 57 -0.16 -14.40 16.29
N VAL A 58 0.91 -13.92 16.93
CA VAL A 58 1.18 -12.49 17.13
C VAL A 58 1.52 -11.77 15.82
N CYS A 59 2.32 -12.37 14.94
CA CYS A 59 2.63 -11.80 13.62
C CYS A 59 1.39 -11.71 12.74
N ILE A 60 0.51 -12.72 12.78
CA ILE A 60 -0.77 -12.71 12.07
C ILE A 60 -1.63 -11.55 12.56
N PHE A 61 -1.78 -11.39 13.88
CA PHE A 61 -2.56 -10.29 14.45
C PHE A 61 -2.00 -8.93 14.04
N MET A 62 -0.69 -8.73 14.15
CA MET A 62 -0.03 -7.47 13.80
C MET A 62 -0.17 -7.15 12.29
N MET A 63 -0.08 -8.16 11.42
CA MET A 63 -0.30 -8.01 9.97
C MET A 63 -1.76 -7.68 9.63
N THR A 64 -2.73 -8.25 10.34
CA THR A 64 -4.14 -7.90 10.18
C THR A 64 -4.42 -6.46 10.58
N VAL A 65 -3.85 -6.00 11.69
CA VAL A 65 -3.96 -4.59 12.13
C VAL A 65 -3.30 -3.66 11.10
N ALA A 66 -2.10 -3.99 10.62
CA ALA A 66 -1.44 -3.23 9.57
C ALA A 66 -2.30 -3.15 8.29
N SER A 67 -2.89 -4.27 7.86
CA SER A 67 -3.82 -4.30 6.73
C SER A 67 -5.04 -3.38 6.94
N MET A 68 -5.62 -3.36 8.14
CA MET A 68 -6.74 -2.44 8.45
C MET A 68 -6.32 -0.97 8.39
N VAL A 69 -5.13 -0.63 8.86
CA VAL A 69 -4.59 0.74 8.76
C VAL A 69 -4.40 1.15 7.31
N TYR A 70 -3.87 0.26 6.46
CA TYR A 70 -3.72 0.55 5.02
C TYR A 70 -5.06 0.71 4.31
N VAL A 71 -6.06 -0.11 4.63
CA VAL A 71 -7.43 0.04 4.08
C VAL A 71 -8.08 1.33 4.55
N GLY A 72 -7.92 1.69 5.83
CA GLY A 72 -8.41 2.95 6.39
C GLY A 72 -7.74 4.17 5.74
N PHE A 73 -6.43 4.09 5.49
CA PHE A 73 -5.70 5.10 4.74
C PHE A 73 -6.25 5.23 3.31
N ALA A 74 -6.38 4.13 2.58
CA ALA A 74 -6.94 4.14 1.22
C ALA A 74 -8.38 4.70 1.15
N ALA A 75 -9.22 4.41 2.14
CA ALA A 75 -10.58 4.96 2.23
C ALA A 75 -10.60 6.47 2.53
N ALA A 76 -9.76 6.95 3.44
CA ALA A 76 -9.60 8.38 3.73
C ALA A 76 -9.07 9.15 2.51
N CYS A 77 -8.16 8.53 1.75
CA CYS A 77 -7.64 9.04 0.50
C CYS A 77 -8.72 9.17 -0.58
N LEU A 78 -9.51 8.11 -0.80
CA LEU A 78 -10.66 8.14 -1.73
C LEU A 78 -11.67 9.23 -1.36
N TYR A 79 -11.94 9.40 -0.07
CA TYR A 79 -12.83 10.45 0.41
C TYR A 79 -12.30 11.85 0.07
N TRP A 80 -11.00 12.08 0.20
CA TRP A 80 -10.36 13.35 -0.14
C TRP A 80 -10.35 13.64 -1.64
N GLU A 81 -10.15 12.63 -2.47
CA GLU A 81 -10.15 12.76 -3.94
C GLU A 81 -11.56 13.02 -4.52
N ILE A 82 -12.62 12.54 -3.85
CA ILE A 82 -14.01 12.67 -4.33
C ILE A 82 -14.65 13.99 -3.87
N LEU A 83 -14.23 14.54 -2.72
CA LEU A 83 -14.78 15.79 -2.16
C LEU A 83 -13.93 17.04 -2.39
N GLY A 84 -12.67 16.90 -2.80
CA GLY A 84 -11.75 18.00 -3.13
C GLY A 84 -11.78 18.38 -4.61
#